data_AF-A0A3D0Z6H4-F1
#
_entry.id   AF-A0A3D0Z6H4-F1
#
_cell.length_a   1.000
_cell.length_b   1.000
_cell.length_c   1.000
_cell.angle_alpha   90.00
_cell.angle_beta   90.00
_cell.angle_gamma   90.00
#
_symmetry.space_group_name_H-M   'P 1'
#
loop_
_entity.id
_entity.type
_entity.pdbx_description
1 polymer ?
#
loop_
_entity_poly.entity_id
_entity_poly.type
_entity_poly.pdbx_seq_one_letter_code
_entity_poly.pdbx_strand_id
1 'polypeptide(L)'
;MNIEEFLDQIDEMIDRALRLPGGRCVMDMEKLRIAIDDIRLNMPQEIKQARGIVADRADIIGTAKREAESIVRTAEKRGRAMVAQ
;
A
#
# COMPACT_ATOMS: atom_id res chain seq x y z
N MET A 1 -11.23 -10.57 -12.77
CA MET A 1 -12.09 -10.69 -11.60
C MET A 1 -11.66 -9.61 -10.63
N ASN A 2 -12.56 -8.73 -10.20
CA ASN A 2 -12.21 -7.67 -9.25
C ASN A 2 -12.16 -8.24 -7.82
N ILE A 3 -11.64 -7.47 -6.86
CA ILE A 3 -11.60 -7.93 -5.46
C ILE A 3 -13.00 -8.19 -4.91
N GLU A 4 -14.01 -7.44 -5.33
CA GLU A 4 -15.38 -7.60 -4.86
C GLU A 4 -15.94 -8.98 -5.22
N GLU A 5 -15.73 -9.45 -6.45
CA GLU A 5 -16.12 -10.79 -6.90
C GLU A 5 -15.42 -11.89 -6.10
N PHE A 6 -14.18 -11.68 -5.65
CA PHE A 6 -13.51 -12.65 -4.77
C PHE A 6 -14.08 -12.64 -3.35
N LEU A 7 -14.47 -11.46 -2.84
CA LEU A 7 -15.15 -11.35 -1.55
C LEU A 7 -16.53 -12.02 -1.60
N ASP A 8 -17.29 -11.80 -2.67
CA ASP A 8 -18.59 -12.44 -2.90
C ASP A 8 -18.45 -13.97 -2.95
N GLN A 9 -17.41 -14.49 -3.62
CA GLN A 9 -17.14 -15.94 -3.63
C GLN A 9 -16.82 -16.49 -2.24
N ILE A 10 -16.08 -15.76 -1.41
CA ILE A 10 -15.81 -16.16 -0.03
C ILE A 10 -17.10 -16.17 0.78
N ASP A 11 -17.97 -15.17 0.62
CA ASP A 11 -19.26 -15.13 1.29
C ASP A 11 -20.16 -16.32 0.87
N GLU A 12 -20.20 -16.65 -0.42
CA GLU A 12 -20.91 -17.85 -0.89
C GLU A 12 -20.32 -19.14 -0.29
N MET A 13 -19.00 -19.22 -0.14
CA MET A 13 -18.35 -20.36 0.51
C MET A 13 -18.75 -20.48 1.99
N ILE A 14 -18.83 -19.35 2.69
CA ILE A 14 -19.29 -19.29 4.09
C ILE A 14 -20.75 -19.73 4.19
N ASP A 15 -21.61 -19.29 3.28
CA ASP A 15 -23.03 -19.63 3.29
C ASP A 15 -23.29 -21.11 3.01
N ARG A 16 -22.49 -21.72 2.12
CA ARG A 16 -22.56 -23.15 1.81
C ARG A 16 -21.84 -24.04 2.84
N ALA A 17 -21.08 -23.47 3.76
CA ALA A 17 -20.32 -24.22 4.74
C ALA A 17 -21.25 -25.01 5.69
N LEU A 18 -20.81 -26.19 6.11
CA LEU A 18 -21.58 -27.00 7.07
C LEU A 18 -21.57 -26.31 8.42
N ARG A 19 -22.72 -25.79 8.86
CA ARG A 19 -22.86 -25.09 10.14
C ARG A 19 -22.92 -26.08 11.31
N LEU A 20 -22.17 -25.76 12.36
CA LEU A 20 -22.11 -26.51 13.62
C LEU A 20 -22.65 -25.67 14.78
N PRO A 21 -23.14 -26.31 15.87
CA PRO A 21 -23.53 -25.59 17.08
C PRO A 21 -22.40 -24.70 17.63
N GLY A 22 -22.76 -23.55 18.21
CA GLY A 22 -21.79 -22.62 18.78
C GLY A 22 -21.12 -21.68 17.75
N GLY A 23 -21.75 -21.46 16.59
CA GLY A 23 -21.30 -20.47 15.61
C GLY A 23 -20.09 -20.89 14.78
N ARG A 24 -19.78 -22.18 14.73
CA ARG A 24 -18.68 -22.74 13.94
C ARG A 24 -19.19 -23.28 12.60
N CYS A 25 -18.32 -23.37 11.61
CA CYS A 25 -18.62 -24.06 10.36
C CYS A 25 -17.43 -24.88 9.87
N VAL A 26 -17.70 -25.87 9.02
CA VAL A 26 -16.70 -26.67 8.32
C VAL A 26 -16.70 -26.26 6.85
N MET A 27 -15.52 -25.90 6.35
CA MET A 27 -15.29 -25.46 4.98
C MET A 27 -14.00 -26.11 4.44
N ASP A 28 -13.92 -26.23 3.12
CA ASP A 28 -12.71 -26.58 2.40
C ASP A 28 -11.62 -25.50 2.58
N MET A 29 -10.60 -25.82 3.35
CA MET A 29 -9.48 -24.93 3.65
C MET A 29 -8.67 -24.57 2.40
N GLU A 30 -8.53 -25.49 1.44
CA GLU A 30 -7.70 -25.29 0.26
C GLU A 30 -8.35 -24.25 -0.66
N LYS A 31 -9.66 -24.37 -0.90
CA LYS A 31 -10.41 -23.37 -1.66
C LYS A 31 -10.35 -21.99 -1.02
N LEU A 32 -10.46 -21.91 0.31
CA LEU A 32 -10.38 -20.64 1.02
C LEU A 32 -8.98 -20.02 0.88
N ARG A 33 -7.93 -20.85 0.92
CA ARG A 33 -6.55 -20.39 0.74
C ARG A 33 -6.34 -19.81 -0.66
N ILE A 34 -6.82 -20.50 -1.69
CA ILE A 34 -6.74 -20.05 -3.08
C ILE A 34 -7.45 -18.69 -3.25
N ALA A 35 -8.68 -18.56 -2.76
CA ALA A 35 -9.42 -17.29 -2.84
C ALA A 35 -8.68 -16.13 -2.16
N ILE A 36 -8.09 -16.38 -0.98
CA ILE A 36 -7.27 -15.38 -0.27
C ILE A 36 -6.02 -14.99 -1.08
N ASP A 37 -5.36 -15.95 -1.71
CA ASP A 37 -4.16 -15.69 -2.51
C ASP A 37 -4.48 -14.94 -3.80
N ASP A 38 -5.63 -15.23 -4.42
CA ASP A 38 -6.13 -14.48 -5.59
C ASP A 38 -6.46 -13.03 -5.24
N ILE A 39 -7.06 -12.77 -4.07
CA ILE A 39 -7.28 -11.39 -3.57
C ILE A 39 -5.95 -10.66 -3.42
N ARG A 40 -4.92 -11.33 -2.90
CA ARG A 40 -3.58 -10.73 -2.72
C ARG A 40 -2.89 -10.44 -4.06
N LEU A 41 -3.01 -11.36 -5.02
CA LEU A 41 -2.47 -11.19 -6.37
C LEU A 41 -3.14 -10.02 -7.09
N ASN A 42 -4.47 -9.98 -7.05
CA ASN A 42 -5.31 -8.97 -7.70
C ASN A 42 -5.47 -7.69 -6.87
N MET A 43 -4.71 -7.54 -5.78
CA MET A 43 -4.73 -6.31 -5.00
C MET A 43 -4.39 -5.11 -5.89
N PRO A 44 -5.19 -4.02 -5.84
CA PRO A 44 -5.14 -2.97 -6.83
C PRO A 44 -3.76 -2.33 -6.83
N GLN A 45 -3.31 -1.91 -8.00
CA GLN A 45 -1.97 -1.35 -8.17
C GLN A 45 -1.79 -0.11 -7.29
N GLU A 46 -2.87 0.62 -7.04
CA GLU A 46 -2.96 1.79 -6.16
C GLU A 46 -2.57 1.45 -4.71
N ILE A 47 -3.02 0.31 -4.18
CA ILE A 47 -2.66 -0.14 -2.82
C ILE A 47 -1.18 -0.52 -2.76
N LYS A 48 -0.67 -1.20 -3.79
CA LYS A 48 0.75 -1.58 -3.88
C LYS A 48 1.63 -0.32 -3.96
N GLN A 49 1.24 0.65 -4.79
CA GLN A 49 1.91 1.94 -4.92
C GLN A 49 1.88 2.74 -3.61
N ALA A 50 0.74 2.81 -2.93
CA ALA A 50 0.61 3.50 -1.64
C ALA A 50 1.56 2.91 -0.59
N ARG A 51 1.69 1.57 -0.52
CA ARG A 51 2.65 0.91 0.36
C ARG A 51 4.10 1.26 -0.01
N GLY A 52 4.42 1.33 -1.30
CA GLY A 52 5.73 1.79 -1.78
C GLY A 52 6.06 3.21 -1.30
N ILE A 53 5.13 4.15 -1.51
CA ILE A 53 5.28 5.55 -1.05
C ILE A 53 5.51 5.61 0.47
N VAL A 54 4.78 4.82 1.24
CA VAL A 54 4.95 4.78 2.70
C VAL A 54 6.31 4.21 3.10
N ALA A 55 6.80 3.18 2.41
CA ALA A 55 8.12 2.61 2.64
C ALA A 55 9.23 3.63 2.31
N ASP A 56 9.10 4.33 1.20
CA ASP A 56 10.11 5.27 0.69
C ASP A 56 10.01 6.67 1.32
N ARG A 57 9.03 6.90 2.22
CA ARG A 57 8.71 8.23 2.76
C ARG A 57 9.90 8.95 3.40
N ALA A 58 10.77 8.20 4.07
CA ALA A 58 11.92 8.76 4.78
C ALA A 58 12.96 9.29 3.78
N ASP A 59 13.20 8.56 2.69
CA ASP A 59 14.14 8.93 1.64
C ASP A 59 13.62 10.09 0.80
N ILE A 60 12.32 10.11 0.51
CA ILE A 60 11.64 11.24 -0.16
C ILE A 60 11.84 12.52 0.66
N ILE A 61 11.52 12.47 1.97
CA ILE A 61 11.68 13.63 2.87
C ILE A 61 13.16 14.02 3.00
N GLY A 62 14.06 13.06 3.15
CA GLY A 62 15.49 13.32 3.27
C GLY A 62 16.09 13.96 2.01
N THR A 63 15.63 13.55 0.83
CA THR A 63 16.06 14.13 -0.45
C THR A 63 15.52 15.55 -0.62
N ALA A 64 14.23 15.77 -0.34
CA ALA A 64 13.64 17.10 -0.37
C ALA A 64 14.34 18.09 0.57
N LYS A 65 14.71 17.65 1.79
CA LYS A 65 15.47 18.48 2.74
C LYS A 65 16.85 18.87 2.21
N ARG A 66 17.61 17.91 1.67
CA ARG A 66 18.95 18.17 1.10
C ARG A 66 18.88 19.14 -0.08
N GLU A 67 17.89 18.99 -0.95
CA GLU A 67 17.66 19.91 -2.06
C GLU A 67 17.33 21.32 -1.56
N ALA A 68 16.40 21.44 -0.60
CA ALA A 68 16.03 22.72 -0.01
C ALA A 68 17.24 23.44 0.59
N GLU A 69 18.07 22.73 1.35
CA GLU A 69 19.30 23.32 1.91
C GLU A 69 20.28 23.77 0.81
N SER A 70 20.40 23.00 -0.28
CA SER A 70 21.27 23.35 -1.41
C SER A 70 20.81 24.63 -2.10
N ILE A 71 19.50 24.78 -2.27
CA ILE A 71 18.87 25.99 -2.84
C ILE A 71 19.17 27.20 -1.94
N VAL A 72 18.93 27.08 -0.63
CA VAL A 72 19.20 28.16 0.34
C VAL A 72 20.67 28.56 0.31
N ARG A 73 21.60 27.61 0.41
CA ARG A 73 23.05 27.89 0.36
C ARG A 73 23.46 28.61 -0.93
N THR A 74 22.92 28.19 -2.06
CA THR A 74 23.21 28.81 -3.36
C THR A 74 22.67 30.23 -3.43
N ALA A 75 21.46 30.46 -2.93
CA ALA A 75 20.84 31.79 -2.87
C ALA A 75 21.63 32.74 -1.96
N GLU A 76 22.02 32.29 -0.77
CA GLU A 76 22.84 33.07 0.16
C GLU A 76 24.19 33.44 -0.45
N LYS A 77 24.86 32.50 -1.12
CA LYS A 77 26.15 32.76 -1.79
C LYS A 77 26.00 33.84 -2.87
N ARG A 78 24.93 33.78 -3.68
CA ARG A 78 24.63 34.79 -4.71
C ARG A 78 24.30 36.15 -4.08
N GLY A 79 23.49 36.17 -3.03
CA GLY A 79 23.16 37.39 -2.29
C GLY A 79 24.40 38.10 -1.74
N ARG A 80 25.30 37.35 -1.09
CA ARG A 80 26.58 37.88 -0.61
C ARG A 80 27.45 38.44 -1.72
N ALA A 81 27.51 37.77 -2.87
CA ALA A 81 28.27 38.24 -4.03
C ALA A 81 27.72 39.55 -4.62
N MET A 82 26.40 39.75 -4.61
CA MET A 82 25.78 40.99 -5.10
C MET A 82 26.01 42.18 -4.17
N VAL A 83 26.00 41.97 -2.85
CA VAL A 83 26.23 43.04 -1.86
C VAL A 83 27.71 43.43 -1.74
N ALA A 84 28.61 42.54 -2.14
CA ALA A 84 30.06 42.78 -2.17
C ALA A 84 30.56 43.50 -3.45
N GLN A 85 29.65 43.84 -4.37
CA GLN A 85 29.89 44.74 -5.52
C GLN A 85 29.53 46.18 -5.14
#